data_AF-A0A3P7P8Q7-F1
#
_entry.id   AF-A0A3P7P8Q7-F1
#
_cell.length_a   1.000
_cell.length_b   1.000
_cell.length_c   1.000
_cell.angle_alpha   90.00
_cell.angle_beta   90.00
_cell.angle_gamma   90.00
#
_symmetry.space_group_name_H-M   'P 1'
#
loop_
_entity.id
_entity.type
_entity.pdbx_description
1 polymer ?
#
loop_
_entity_poly.entity_id
_entity_poly.type
_entity_poly.pdbx_seq_one_letter_code
_entity_poly.pdbx_strand_id
1 'polypeptide(L)'
;MRIARERDRKRLEFNNQLQRINNQLEYEKSRDTQANVHRWEETVTGERSEMERCKKQEKRLKEEMEVEEARKTDMEGKLTEFQQKNEQLEGELGELRRRLVSRQREVQKQQKELNQIENRLENKRSERHSLLQSAKMDDLQLPLKAGASAMPELESQLVAESEGADLNSEEMMRLYEMEAKLPLDYKQLEKPLRMIADEKEVSRKIDEMQNDIDRMANNLARIQAPNLRASAKLGNVEQRLRSTEAEFEETRRKAKRARAQFERIRRLRYNAFMNCFNSIADNIDPLYKSLSRNPGAQVSFYVSGLCLRHQQ
;
A
#
# COMPACT_ATOMS: atom_id res chain seq x y z
N MET A 1 -120.65 102.42 82.13
CA MET A 1 -120.53 100.96 82.29
C MET A 1 -119.92 100.20 81.09
N ARG A 2 -120.05 100.64 79.81
CA ARG A 2 -119.45 99.93 78.64
C ARG A 2 -117.92 99.96 78.59
N ILE A 3 -117.28 101.08 78.92
CA ILE A 3 -115.81 101.27 78.85
C ILE A 3 -115.04 100.35 79.83
N ALA A 4 -115.63 100.01 80.97
CA ALA A 4 -115.02 99.08 81.93
C ALA A 4 -114.96 97.65 81.37
N ARG A 5 -116.06 97.17 80.78
CA ARG A 5 -116.14 95.83 80.16
C ARG A 5 -115.17 95.66 78.99
N GLU A 6 -114.97 96.70 78.19
CA GLU A 6 -114.06 96.66 77.03
C GLU A 6 -112.59 96.62 77.44
N ARG A 7 -112.23 97.35 78.51
CA ARG A 7 -110.90 97.31 79.12
C ARG A 7 -110.61 95.96 79.77
N ASP A 8 -111.58 95.35 80.43
CA ASP A 8 -111.42 94.01 81.02
C ASP A 8 -111.29 92.94 79.93
N ARG A 9 -112.02 93.08 78.81
CA ARG A 9 -111.85 92.21 77.64
C ARG A 9 -110.43 92.32 77.05
N LYS A 10 -109.91 93.53 76.82
CA LYS A 10 -108.53 93.73 76.35
C LYS A 10 -107.50 93.21 77.35
N ARG A 11 -107.74 93.38 78.66
CA ARG A 11 -106.88 92.79 79.70
C ARG A 11 -106.88 91.26 79.65
N LEU A 12 -108.04 90.63 79.46
CA LEU A 12 -108.14 89.18 79.31
C LEU A 12 -107.42 88.70 78.03
N GLU A 13 -107.58 89.42 76.91
CA GLU A 13 -106.87 89.13 75.65
C GLU A 13 -105.35 89.24 75.82
N PHE A 14 -104.85 90.30 76.46
CA PHE A 14 -103.41 90.43 76.76
C PHE A 14 -102.91 89.39 77.76
N ASN A 15 -103.72 89.00 78.75
CA ASN A 15 -103.36 87.95 79.71
C ASN A 15 -103.29 86.58 79.01
N ASN A 16 -104.24 86.28 78.12
CA ASN A 16 -104.19 85.07 77.29
C ASN A 16 -102.98 85.06 76.36
N GLN A 17 -102.61 86.20 75.77
CA GLN A 17 -101.40 86.33 74.96
C GLN A 17 -100.14 86.13 75.81
N LEU A 18 -100.07 86.72 77.01
CA LEU A 18 -98.97 86.53 77.96
C LEU A 18 -98.84 85.07 78.39
N GLN A 19 -99.96 84.39 78.71
CA GLN A 19 -99.94 82.96 79.03
C GLN A 19 -99.47 82.11 77.84
N ARG A 20 -99.91 82.42 76.61
CA ARG A 20 -99.46 81.69 75.41
C ARG A 20 -97.97 81.87 75.17
N ILE A 21 -97.47 83.11 75.28
CA ILE A 21 -96.05 83.41 75.14
C ILE A 21 -95.24 82.76 76.28
N ASN A 22 -95.73 82.80 77.52
CA ASN A 22 -95.07 82.17 78.66
C ASN A 22 -95.00 80.65 78.53
N ASN A 23 -96.10 79.99 78.14
CA ASN A 23 -96.11 78.54 77.92
C ASN A 23 -95.17 78.15 76.77
N GLN A 24 -95.08 78.96 75.71
CA GLN A 24 -94.18 78.71 74.59
C GLN A 24 -92.71 78.98 74.96
N LEU A 25 -92.45 79.99 75.79
CA LEU A 25 -91.14 80.27 76.36
C LEU A 25 -90.70 79.15 77.32
N GLU A 26 -91.59 78.64 78.17
CA GLU A 26 -91.33 77.50 79.03
C GLU A 26 -91.08 76.22 78.22
N TYR A 27 -91.86 75.97 77.16
CA TYR A 27 -91.61 74.84 76.27
C TYR A 27 -90.22 74.90 75.63
N GLU A 28 -89.85 76.04 75.02
CA GLU A 28 -88.52 76.20 74.41
C GLU A 28 -87.40 76.21 75.45
N LYS A 29 -87.63 76.73 76.66
CA LYS A 29 -86.66 76.63 77.78
C LYS A 29 -86.51 75.21 78.32
N SER A 30 -87.60 74.43 78.32
CA SER A 30 -87.60 73.02 78.75
C SER A 30 -87.04 72.08 77.68
N ARG A 31 -86.95 72.55 76.42
CA ARG A 31 -86.42 71.81 75.30
C ARG A 31 -84.90 71.85 75.33
N ASP A 32 -84.31 70.77 75.84
CA ASP A 32 -82.86 70.59 75.87
C ASP A 32 -82.30 70.32 74.46
N THR A 33 -82.07 71.39 73.71
CA THR A 33 -81.40 71.35 72.40
C THR A 33 -79.88 71.23 72.55
N GLN A 34 -79.34 71.57 73.72
CA GLN A 34 -77.91 71.64 73.97
C GLN A 34 -77.29 70.25 74.15
N ALA A 35 -78.00 69.30 74.77
CA ALA A 35 -77.58 67.91 74.80
C ALA A 35 -77.45 67.28 73.40
N ASN A 36 -78.33 67.63 72.46
CA ASN A 36 -78.21 67.18 71.08
C ASN A 36 -77.01 67.80 70.37
N VAL A 37 -76.76 69.11 70.56
CA VAL A 37 -75.57 69.77 70.02
C VAL A 37 -74.30 69.11 70.55
N HIS A 38 -74.18 68.87 71.86
CA HIS A 38 -73.02 68.22 72.46
C HIS A 38 -72.80 66.80 71.91
N ARG A 39 -73.85 65.98 71.77
CA ARG A 39 -73.74 64.64 71.17
C ARG A 39 -73.20 64.71 69.75
N TRP A 40 -73.70 65.63 68.93
CA TRP A 40 -73.21 65.80 67.55
C TRP A 40 -71.79 66.33 67.52
N GLU A 41 -71.41 67.22 68.44
CA GLU A 41 -70.02 67.67 68.59
C GLU A 41 -69.09 66.50 68.93
N GLU A 42 -69.45 65.66 69.90
CA GLU A 42 -68.70 64.45 70.25
C GLU A 42 -68.59 63.49 69.06
N THR A 43 -69.69 63.20 68.36
CA THR A 43 -69.68 62.36 67.15
C THR A 43 -68.76 62.94 66.07
N VAL A 44 -68.87 64.24 65.78
CA VAL A 44 -68.02 64.90 64.78
C VAL A 44 -66.55 64.88 65.19
N THR A 45 -66.22 65.04 66.47
CA THR A 45 -64.83 64.91 66.93
C THR A 45 -64.31 63.48 66.80
N GLY A 46 -65.13 62.48 67.13
CA GLY A 46 -64.81 61.07 66.95
C GLY A 46 -64.54 60.74 65.48
N GLU A 47 -65.48 61.07 64.58
CA GLU A 47 -65.35 60.86 63.13
C GLU A 47 -64.14 61.59 62.54
N ARG A 48 -63.82 62.82 62.99
CA ARG A 48 -62.59 63.51 62.56
C ARG A 48 -61.33 62.75 62.98
N SER A 49 -61.30 62.22 64.20
CA SER A 49 -60.14 61.43 64.67
C SER A 49 -59.99 60.13 63.88
N GLU A 50 -61.10 59.47 63.55
CA GLU A 50 -61.11 58.25 62.74
C GLU A 50 -60.70 58.54 61.28
N MET A 51 -61.19 59.64 60.70
CA MET A 51 -60.80 60.09 59.36
C MET A 51 -59.29 60.34 59.28
N GLU A 52 -58.70 61.00 60.27
CA GLU A 52 -57.24 61.23 60.32
C GLU A 52 -56.45 59.93 60.52
N ARG A 53 -56.97 58.97 61.30
CA ARG A 53 -56.38 57.63 61.41
C ARG A 53 -56.40 56.90 60.06
N CYS A 54 -57.53 56.92 59.36
CA CYS A 54 -57.70 56.31 58.04
C CYS A 54 -56.78 56.95 57.00
N LYS A 55 -56.66 58.29 56.97
CA LYS A 55 -55.72 58.99 56.07
C LYS A 55 -54.26 58.59 56.30
N LYS A 56 -53.84 58.47 57.57
CA LYS A 56 -52.48 58.01 57.91
C LYS A 56 -52.24 56.58 57.44
N GLN A 57 -53.22 55.69 57.63
CA GLN A 57 -53.14 54.30 57.18
C GLN A 57 -53.11 54.21 55.65
N GLU A 58 -53.95 54.96 54.95
CA GLU A 58 -53.95 55.04 53.49
C GLU A 58 -52.61 55.52 52.94
N LYS A 59 -52.04 56.59 53.53
CA LYS A 59 -50.72 57.09 53.14
C LYS A 59 -49.63 56.03 53.31
N ARG A 60 -49.62 55.34 54.47
CA ARG A 60 -48.65 54.27 54.74
C ARG A 60 -48.78 53.13 53.74
N LEU A 61 -50.01 52.68 53.45
CA LEU A 61 -50.23 51.61 52.47
C LEU A 61 -49.80 52.02 51.06
N LYS A 62 -50.00 53.29 50.67
CA LYS A 62 -49.50 53.81 49.38
C LYS A 62 -47.98 53.78 49.30
N GLU A 63 -47.28 54.22 50.35
CA GLU A 63 -45.81 54.16 50.41
C GLU A 63 -45.30 52.71 50.36
N GLU A 64 -45.95 51.78 51.08
CA GLU A 64 -45.62 50.35 51.03
C GLU A 64 -45.87 49.74 49.63
N MET A 65 -46.96 50.13 48.96
CA MET A 65 -47.25 49.70 47.58
C MET A 65 -46.20 50.19 46.58
N GLU A 66 -45.79 51.46 46.64
CA GLU A 66 -44.77 52.01 45.74
C GLU A 66 -43.43 51.28 45.88
N VAL A 67 -43.03 50.92 47.11
CA VAL A 67 -41.81 50.13 47.37
C VAL A 67 -41.91 48.73 46.78
N GLU A 68 -43.03 48.04 46.97
CA GLU A 68 -43.23 46.69 46.43
C GLU A 68 -43.36 46.69 44.90
N GLU A 69 -43.97 47.71 44.31
CA GLU A 69 -44.01 47.89 42.84
C GLU A 69 -42.60 48.09 42.27
N ALA A 70 -41.79 48.96 42.88
CA ALA A 70 -40.39 49.14 42.48
C ALA A 70 -39.61 47.82 42.59
N ARG A 71 -39.79 47.08 43.69
CA ARG A 71 -39.15 45.78 43.90
C ARG A 71 -39.57 44.75 42.86
N LYS A 72 -40.86 44.72 42.48
CA LYS A 72 -41.36 43.85 41.42
C LYS A 72 -40.69 44.16 40.08
N THR A 73 -40.59 45.43 39.70
CA THR A 73 -39.95 45.82 38.43
C THR A 73 -38.46 45.45 38.38
N ASP A 74 -37.72 45.60 39.49
CA ASP A 74 -36.32 45.15 39.58
C ASP A 74 -36.18 43.63 39.44
N MET A 75 -37.08 42.87 40.07
CA MET A 75 -37.08 41.40 39.96
C MET A 75 -37.46 40.92 38.57
N GLU A 76 -38.41 41.58 37.90
CA GLU A 76 -38.74 41.32 36.49
C GLU A 76 -37.55 41.60 35.56
N GLY A 77 -36.83 42.71 35.78
CA GLY A 77 -35.60 43.02 35.05
C GLY A 77 -34.54 41.91 35.21
N LYS A 78 -34.23 41.52 36.45
CA LYS A 78 -33.30 40.42 36.74
C LYS A 78 -33.71 39.10 36.11
N LEU A 79 -35.01 38.79 36.12
CA LEU A 79 -35.52 37.57 35.49
C LEU A 79 -35.23 37.57 33.98
N THR A 80 -35.49 38.68 33.28
CA THR A 80 -35.19 38.79 31.85
C THR A 80 -33.70 38.67 31.54
N GLU A 81 -32.83 39.27 32.37
CA GLU A 81 -31.38 39.14 32.21
C GLU A 81 -30.91 37.69 32.36
N PHE A 82 -31.42 36.98 33.36
CA PHE A 82 -31.07 35.57 33.57
C PHE A 82 -31.62 34.67 32.45
N GLN A 83 -32.81 34.95 31.93
CA GLN A 83 -33.36 34.25 30.77
C GLN A 83 -32.46 34.41 29.54
N GLN A 84 -32.06 35.64 29.20
CA GLN A 84 -31.16 35.90 28.07
C GLN A 84 -29.80 35.20 28.24
N LYS A 85 -29.21 35.24 29.45
CA LYS A 85 -27.96 34.53 29.75
C LYS A 85 -28.12 33.02 29.58
N ASN A 86 -29.24 32.46 30.01
CA ASN A 86 -29.51 31.03 29.86
C ASN A 86 -29.61 30.62 28.39
N GLU A 87 -30.34 31.38 27.57
CA GLU A 87 -30.45 31.13 26.12
C GLU A 87 -29.09 31.20 25.41
N GLN A 88 -28.24 32.17 25.77
CA GLN A 88 -26.89 32.30 25.25
C GLN A 88 -26.03 31.07 25.59
N LEU A 89 -26.02 30.67 26.86
CA LEU A 89 -25.26 29.51 27.33
C LEU A 89 -25.75 28.20 26.70
N GLU A 90 -27.07 28.03 26.53
CA GLU A 90 -27.65 26.89 25.83
C GLU A 90 -27.21 26.84 24.36
N GLY A 91 -27.15 28.00 23.68
CA GLY A 91 -26.64 28.13 22.33
C GLY A 91 -25.17 27.71 22.20
N GLU A 92 -24.30 28.27 23.05
CA GLU A 92 -22.87 27.94 23.10
C GLU A 92 -22.65 26.45 23.39
N LEU A 93 -23.41 25.90 24.35
CA LEU A 93 -23.34 24.49 24.71
C LEU A 93 -23.79 23.59 23.55
N GLY A 94 -24.81 24.00 22.79
CA GLY A 94 -25.24 23.33 21.57
C GLY A 94 -24.15 23.31 20.49
N GLU A 95 -23.43 24.42 20.30
CA GLU A 95 -22.30 24.49 19.38
C GLU A 95 -21.12 23.61 19.81
N LEU A 96 -20.74 23.68 21.09
CA LEU A 96 -19.66 22.87 21.63
C LEU A 96 -19.97 21.37 21.50
N ARG A 97 -21.21 20.96 21.76
CA ARG A 97 -21.67 19.57 21.52
C ARG A 97 -21.52 19.16 20.06
N ARG A 98 -21.91 20.01 19.11
CA ARG A 98 -21.74 19.72 17.67
C ARG A 98 -20.26 19.57 17.29
N ARG A 99 -19.40 20.46 17.77
CA ARG A 99 -17.94 20.40 17.53
C ARG A 99 -17.31 19.14 18.12
N LEU A 100 -17.71 18.77 19.34
CA LEU A 100 -17.25 17.54 20.01
C LEU A 100 -17.56 16.31 19.18
N VAL A 101 -18.81 16.18 18.69
CA VAL A 101 -19.21 15.05 17.84
C VAL A 101 -18.42 15.02 16.53
N SER A 102 -18.18 16.18 15.90
CA SER A 102 -17.34 16.25 14.69
C SER A 102 -15.92 15.76 14.95
N ARG A 103 -15.27 16.26 16.01
CA ARG A 103 -13.91 15.83 16.39
C ARG A 103 -13.86 14.36 16.75
N GLN A 104 -14.87 13.83 17.44
CA GLN A 104 -14.93 12.41 17.76
C GLN A 104 -14.97 11.52 16.50
N ARG A 105 -15.70 11.94 15.45
CA ARG A 105 -15.71 11.24 14.16
C ARG A 105 -14.36 11.30 13.45
N GLU A 106 -13.68 12.44 13.49
CA GLU A 106 -12.33 12.61 12.92
C GLU A 106 -11.31 11.71 13.63
N VAL A 107 -11.33 11.67 14.97
CA VAL A 107 -10.49 10.78 15.77
C VAL A 107 -10.74 9.32 15.40
N GLN A 108 -12.01 8.90 15.28
CA GLN A 108 -12.33 7.53 14.86
C GLN A 108 -11.84 7.23 13.43
N LYS A 109 -11.89 8.20 12.52
CA LYS A 109 -11.35 8.04 11.16
C LYS A 109 -9.82 7.87 11.19
N GLN A 110 -9.12 8.76 11.90
CA GLN A 110 -7.66 8.70 12.03
C GLN A 110 -7.20 7.40 12.71
N GLN A 111 -7.91 6.93 13.75
CA GLN A 111 -7.59 5.65 14.39
C GLN A 111 -7.70 4.47 13.42
N LYS A 112 -8.73 4.47 12.56
CA LYS A 112 -8.87 3.42 11.53
C LYS A 112 -7.74 3.47 10.51
N GLU A 113 -7.36 4.67 10.06
CA GLU A 113 -6.24 4.86 9.12
C GLU A 113 -4.91 4.42 9.74
N LEU A 114 -4.67 4.77 11.00
CA LEU A 114 -3.49 4.36 11.76
C LEU A 114 -3.41 2.83 11.87
N ASN A 115 -4.48 2.17 12.31
CA ASN A 115 -4.52 0.70 12.38
C ASN A 115 -4.30 0.05 11.00
N GLN A 116 -4.82 0.64 9.92
CA GLN A 116 -4.59 0.14 8.56
C GLN A 116 -3.12 0.27 8.14
N ILE A 117 -2.47 1.39 8.47
CA ILE A 117 -1.05 1.62 8.18
C ILE A 117 -0.17 0.71 9.01
N GLU A 118 -0.46 0.53 10.30
CA GLU A 118 0.24 -0.39 11.19
C GLU A 118 0.17 -1.84 10.69
N ASN A 119 -1.03 -2.31 10.32
CA ASN A 119 -1.18 -3.65 9.74
C ASN A 119 -0.42 -3.81 8.43
N ARG A 120 -0.39 -2.78 7.57
CA ARG A 120 0.41 -2.81 6.34
C ARG A 120 1.91 -2.84 6.62
N LEU A 121 2.37 -2.07 7.60
CA LEU A 121 3.77 -2.06 8.02
C LEU A 121 4.19 -3.43 8.56
N GLU A 122 3.34 -4.04 9.40
CA GLU A 122 3.59 -5.35 9.98
C GLU A 122 3.63 -6.45 8.93
N ASN A 123 2.69 -6.43 7.96
CA ASN A 123 2.74 -7.34 6.81
C ASN A 123 4.05 -7.18 6.02
N LYS A 124 4.50 -5.94 5.75
CA LYS A 124 5.77 -5.70 5.04
C LYS A 124 7.01 -6.13 5.84
N ARG A 125 6.97 -6.06 7.18
CA ARG A 125 8.02 -6.62 8.04
C ARG A 125 8.06 -8.14 7.95
N SER A 126 6.92 -8.80 8.08
CA SER A 126 6.81 -10.26 7.95
C SER A 126 7.21 -10.76 6.55
N GLU A 127 6.78 -10.09 5.48
CA GLU A 127 7.21 -10.40 4.10
C GLU A 127 8.73 -10.28 3.95
N ARG A 128 9.35 -9.21 4.46
CA ARG A 128 10.80 -9.05 4.40
C ARG A 128 11.52 -10.14 5.18
N HIS A 129 11.06 -10.42 6.39
CA HIS A 129 11.64 -11.46 7.23
C HIS A 129 11.59 -12.83 6.54
N SER A 130 10.43 -13.20 5.97
CA SER A 130 10.26 -14.44 5.20
C SER A 130 11.21 -14.52 3.99
N LEU A 131 11.45 -13.40 3.30
CA LEU A 131 12.43 -13.33 2.21
C LEU A 131 13.87 -13.51 2.71
N LEU A 132 14.24 -12.89 3.84
CA LEU A 132 15.58 -13.04 4.43
C LEU A 132 15.82 -14.45 4.97
N GLN A 133 14.82 -15.05 5.60
CA GLN A 133 14.85 -16.43 6.07
C GLN A 133 14.99 -17.41 4.91
N SER A 134 14.22 -17.21 3.82
CA SER A 134 14.32 -18.03 2.60
C SER A 134 15.70 -17.91 1.96
N ALA A 135 16.22 -16.68 1.84
CA ALA A 135 17.58 -16.45 1.35
C ALA A 135 18.65 -17.13 2.21
N LYS A 136 18.44 -17.19 3.54
CA LYS A 136 19.34 -17.92 4.44
C LYS A 136 19.27 -19.43 4.25
N MET A 137 18.07 -19.99 4.05
CA MET A 137 17.87 -21.42 3.77
C MET A 137 18.51 -21.85 2.44
N ASP A 138 18.44 -20.98 1.43
CA ASP A 138 19.04 -21.21 0.11
C ASP A 138 20.55 -20.91 0.06
N ASP A 139 21.16 -20.57 1.21
CA ASP A 139 22.57 -20.17 1.36
C ASP A 139 22.98 -19.04 0.40
N LEU A 140 22.06 -18.08 0.18
CA LEU A 140 22.30 -16.93 -0.68
C LEU A 140 23.11 -15.86 0.04
N GLN A 141 24.24 -15.47 -0.55
CA GLN A 141 25.01 -14.33 -0.07
C GLN A 141 24.32 -13.01 -0.44
N LEU A 142 23.77 -12.34 0.56
CA LEU A 142 23.11 -11.05 0.38
C LEU A 142 24.16 -9.95 0.07
N PRO A 143 23.95 -9.13 -0.98
CA PRO A 143 24.86 -8.03 -1.30
C PRO A 143 24.73 -6.92 -0.24
N LEU A 144 25.80 -6.71 0.52
CA LEU A 144 25.90 -5.64 1.52
C LEU A 144 26.65 -4.43 0.96
N LYS A 145 26.37 -3.25 1.50
CA LYS A 145 27.12 -2.02 1.15
C LYS A 145 28.59 -2.14 1.56
N ALA A 146 29.48 -1.53 0.77
CA ALA A 146 30.91 -1.54 1.04
C ALA A 146 31.25 -1.04 2.46
N GLY A 147 32.03 -1.82 3.21
CA GLY A 147 32.41 -1.52 4.60
C GLY A 147 31.37 -1.93 5.64
N ALA A 148 30.20 -2.43 5.25
CA ALA A 148 29.28 -3.07 6.17
C ALA A 148 29.70 -4.51 6.46
N SER A 149 29.68 -4.89 7.73
CA SER A 149 29.77 -6.29 8.14
C SER A 149 28.39 -6.92 8.18
N ALA A 150 28.32 -8.24 7.96
CA ALA A 150 27.17 -9.01 8.34
C ALA A 150 26.87 -8.79 9.83
N MET A 151 25.58 -8.78 10.20
CA MET A 151 25.13 -8.63 11.59
C MET A 151 25.10 -10.02 12.23
N PRO A 152 26.10 -10.44 13.03
CA PRO A 152 26.23 -11.84 13.46
C PRO A 152 25.07 -12.28 14.34
N GLU A 153 24.55 -11.37 15.15
CA GLU A 153 23.37 -11.59 15.99
C GLU A 153 22.12 -11.88 15.13
N LEU A 154 21.92 -11.16 14.03
CA LEU A 154 20.81 -11.38 13.11
C LEU A 154 20.94 -12.75 12.43
N GLU A 155 22.15 -13.08 11.95
CA GLU A 155 22.41 -14.40 11.34
C GLU A 155 22.16 -15.54 12.32
N SER A 156 22.58 -15.39 13.58
CA SER A 156 22.37 -16.41 14.61
C SER A 156 20.88 -16.66 14.90
N GLN A 157 20.07 -15.60 14.91
CA GLN A 157 18.64 -15.72 15.15
C GLN A 157 17.91 -16.32 13.94
N LEU A 158 18.27 -15.94 12.71
CA LEU A 158 17.72 -16.55 11.50
C LEU A 158 18.03 -18.06 11.44
N VAL A 159 19.23 -18.49 11.85
CA VAL A 159 19.59 -19.92 11.93
C VAL A 159 18.78 -20.64 13.00
N ALA A 160 18.66 -20.07 14.20
CA ALA A 160 17.91 -20.68 15.29
C ALA A 160 16.43 -20.90 14.90
N GLU A 161 15.81 -19.93 14.22
CA GLU A 161 14.44 -20.05 13.75
C GLU A 161 14.29 -21.11 12.64
N SER A 162 15.23 -21.17 11.70
CA SER A 162 15.31 -22.24 10.69
C SER A 162 15.44 -23.64 11.30
N GLU A 163 16.05 -23.75 12.48
CA GLU A 163 16.17 -25.00 13.26
C GLU A 163 14.94 -25.28 14.14
N GLY A 164 13.89 -24.45 14.07
CA GLY A 164 12.61 -24.65 14.76
C GLY A 164 12.52 -24.00 16.14
N ALA A 165 13.32 -22.98 16.43
CA ALA A 165 13.14 -22.17 17.62
C ALA A 165 11.87 -21.33 17.53
N ASP A 166 10.94 -21.53 18.47
CA ASP A 166 9.75 -20.67 18.60
C ASP A 166 10.14 -19.34 19.24
N LEU A 167 10.06 -18.26 18.46
CA LEU A 167 10.31 -16.90 18.93
C LEU A 167 9.03 -16.30 19.51
N ASN A 168 9.16 -15.63 20.65
CA ASN A 168 8.04 -14.88 21.21
C ASN A 168 7.83 -13.54 20.47
N SER A 169 6.72 -12.87 20.73
CA SER A 169 6.36 -11.62 20.03
C SER A 169 7.35 -10.47 20.25
N GLU A 170 8.04 -10.39 21.39
CA GLU A 170 9.04 -9.36 21.66
C GLU A 170 10.35 -9.65 20.92
N GLU A 171 10.77 -10.92 20.87
CA GLU A 171 11.93 -11.39 20.12
C GLU A 171 11.75 -11.14 18.62
N MET A 172 10.56 -11.46 18.09
CA MET A 172 10.21 -11.21 16.69
C MET A 172 10.26 -9.71 16.35
N MET A 173 9.79 -8.84 17.26
CA MET A 173 9.86 -7.40 17.06
C MET A 173 11.31 -6.89 17.01
N ARG A 174 12.18 -7.38 17.90
CA ARG A 174 13.62 -7.04 17.88
C ARG A 174 14.29 -7.51 16.59
N LEU A 175 13.94 -8.70 16.11
CA LEU A 175 14.38 -9.24 14.83
C LEU A 175 14.04 -8.30 13.67
N TYR A 176 12.79 -7.87 13.55
CA TYR A 176 12.38 -6.92 12.52
C TYR A 176 13.13 -5.59 12.59
N GLU A 177 13.44 -5.10 13.80
CA GLU A 177 14.24 -3.89 13.98
C GLU A 177 15.70 -4.08 13.51
N MET A 178 16.29 -5.24 13.78
CA MET A 178 17.66 -5.55 13.35
C MET A 178 17.75 -5.68 11.83
N GLU A 179 16.82 -6.41 11.23
CA GLU A 179 16.72 -6.52 9.77
C GLU A 179 16.48 -5.15 9.09
N ALA A 180 15.77 -4.22 9.75
CA ALA A 180 15.56 -2.88 9.21
C ALA A 180 16.84 -2.05 9.13
N LYS A 181 17.85 -2.40 9.91
CA LYS A 181 19.17 -1.78 9.90
C LYS A 181 20.14 -2.48 8.94
N LEU A 182 19.73 -3.58 8.29
CA LEU A 182 20.58 -4.35 7.38
C LEU A 182 20.93 -3.52 6.12
N PRO A 183 22.21 -3.20 5.89
CA PRO A 183 22.61 -2.30 4.80
C PRO A 183 22.78 -3.05 3.48
N LEU A 184 21.66 -3.37 2.81
CA LEU A 184 21.66 -4.01 1.49
C LEU A 184 22.14 -3.07 0.37
N ASP A 185 22.93 -3.61 -0.58
CA ASP A 185 23.38 -2.91 -1.78
C ASP A 185 22.59 -3.34 -3.01
N TYR A 186 21.76 -2.43 -3.53
CA TYR A 186 20.96 -2.64 -4.73
C TYR A 186 21.66 -2.22 -6.03
N LYS A 187 22.94 -1.79 -5.99
CA LYS A 187 23.64 -1.30 -7.20
C LYS A 187 23.80 -2.35 -8.29
N GLN A 188 23.92 -3.62 -7.90
CA GLN A 188 24.05 -4.75 -8.82
C GLN A 188 22.75 -5.02 -9.60
N LEU A 189 21.61 -4.51 -9.11
CA LEU A 189 20.32 -4.64 -9.78
C LEU A 189 20.16 -3.58 -10.86
N GLU A 190 19.64 -3.96 -12.03
CA GLU A 190 19.41 -3.03 -13.12
C GLU A 190 18.44 -1.90 -12.71
N LYS A 191 18.63 -0.71 -13.29
CA LYS A 191 17.81 0.47 -12.94
C LYS A 191 16.30 0.25 -13.15
N PRO A 192 15.83 -0.40 -14.24
CA PRO A 192 14.40 -0.66 -14.43
C PRO A 192 13.80 -1.48 -13.30
N LEU A 193 14.51 -2.53 -12.84
CA LEU A 193 14.04 -3.41 -11.76
C LEU A 193 13.95 -2.68 -10.41
N ARG A 194 14.84 -1.71 -10.16
CA ARG A 194 14.79 -0.86 -8.95
C ARG A 194 13.65 0.16 -8.94
N MET A 195 13.06 0.46 -10.09
CA MET A 195 12.01 1.48 -10.22
C MET A 195 10.60 0.91 -10.22
N ILE A 196 10.46 -0.42 -10.14
CA ILE A 196 9.15 -1.08 -10.04
C ILE A 196 8.57 -0.78 -8.66
N ALA A 197 7.44 -0.08 -8.62
CA ALA A 197 6.75 0.26 -7.39
C ALA A 197 5.51 -0.63 -7.16
N ASP A 198 4.93 -1.20 -8.22
CA ASP A 198 3.76 -2.08 -8.10
C ASP A 198 4.18 -3.52 -7.78
N GLU A 199 3.60 -4.06 -6.71
CA GLU A 199 3.88 -5.40 -6.20
C GLU A 199 3.55 -6.49 -7.23
N LYS A 200 2.51 -6.27 -8.05
CA LYS A 200 2.15 -7.21 -9.12
C LYS A 200 3.20 -7.27 -10.22
N GLU A 201 3.79 -6.14 -10.56
CA GLU A 201 4.89 -6.09 -11.54
C GLU A 201 6.15 -6.74 -10.99
N VAL A 202 6.44 -6.58 -9.69
CA VAL A 202 7.53 -7.30 -9.00
C VAL A 202 7.31 -8.81 -9.08
N SER A 203 6.12 -9.29 -8.71
CA SER A 203 5.78 -10.73 -8.78
C SER A 203 5.95 -11.27 -10.20
N ARG A 204 5.47 -10.55 -11.23
CA ARG A 204 5.64 -10.97 -12.62
C ARG A 204 7.10 -11.08 -13.01
N LYS A 205 7.95 -10.15 -12.56
CA LYS A 205 9.40 -10.20 -12.81
C LYS A 205 10.09 -11.35 -12.09
N ILE A 206 9.68 -11.66 -10.86
CA ILE A 206 10.15 -12.84 -10.14
C ILE A 206 9.80 -14.11 -10.93
N ASP A 207 8.56 -14.24 -11.38
CA ASP A 207 8.11 -15.39 -12.18
C ASP A 207 8.86 -15.50 -13.51
N GLU A 208 9.08 -14.38 -14.21
CA GLU A 208 9.88 -14.33 -15.44
C GLU A 208 11.32 -14.84 -15.19
N MET A 209 11.97 -14.37 -14.13
CA MET A 209 13.34 -14.81 -13.77
C MET A 209 13.40 -16.28 -13.34
N GLN A 210 12.40 -16.75 -12.57
CA GLN A 210 12.32 -18.15 -12.17
C GLN A 210 12.16 -19.07 -13.39
N ASN A 211 11.30 -18.69 -14.35
CA ASN A 211 11.16 -19.42 -15.60
C ASN A 211 12.46 -19.48 -16.41
N ASP A 212 13.26 -18.41 -16.42
CA ASP A 212 14.55 -18.40 -17.08
C ASP A 212 15.59 -19.27 -16.37
N ILE A 213 15.59 -19.29 -15.03
CA ILE A 213 16.38 -20.24 -14.23
C ILE A 213 15.99 -21.68 -14.58
N ASP A 214 14.70 -22.00 -14.59
CA ASP A 214 14.22 -23.35 -14.91
C ASP A 214 14.56 -23.74 -16.35
N ARG A 215 14.48 -22.82 -17.30
CA ARG A 215 14.92 -23.04 -18.70
C ARG A 215 16.41 -23.33 -18.77
N MET A 216 17.24 -22.56 -18.07
CA MET A 216 18.69 -22.77 -18.03
C MET A 216 19.04 -24.09 -17.36
N ALA A 217 18.39 -24.43 -16.24
CA ALA A 217 18.56 -25.70 -15.56
C ALA A 217 18.18 -26.89 -16.46
N ASN A 218 17.06 -26.79 -17.18
CA ASN A 218 16.64 -27.80 -18.15
C ASN A 218 17.62 -27.92 -19.33
N ASN A 219 18.16 -26.81 -19.81
CA ASN A 219 19.20 -26.81 -20.85
C ASN A 219 20.48 -27.48 -20.34
N LEU A 220 20.93 -27.18 -19.12
CA LEU A 220 22.08 -27.84 -18.50
C LEU A 220 21.85 -29.34 -18.33
N ALA A 221 20.65 -29.76 -17.90
CA ALA A 221 20.29 -31.17 -17.78
C ALA A 221 20.29 -31.89 -19.14
N ARG A 222 19.93 -31.19 -20.23
CA ARG A 222 20.00 -31.71 -21.61
C ARG A 222 21.42 -31.82 -22.15
N ILE A 223 22.30 -30.90 -21.76
CA ILE A 223 23.72 -30.97 -22.08
C ILE A 223 24.33 -32.07 -21.20
N GLN A 224 24.16 -33.33 -21.60
CA GLN A 224 24.89 -34.43 -21.00
C GLN A 224 26.39 -34.12 -21.03
N ALA A 225 27.07 -34.51 -19.94
CA ALA A 225 28.49 -34.30 -19.70
C ALA A 225 29.31 -34.31 -21.00
N PRO A 226 30.21 -33.33 -21.21
CA PRO A 226 31.01 -33.23 -22.43
C PRO A 226 31.51 -34.62 -22.82
N ASN A 227 31.27 -35.06 -24.05
CA ASN A 227 31.81 -36.34 -24.51
C ASN A 227 33.33 -36.20 -24.63
N LEU A 228 34.05 -36.28 -23.50
CA LEU A 228 35.50 -36.13 -23.40
C LEU A 228 36.22 -37.20 -24.24
N ARG A 229 35.53 -38.29 -24.59
CA ARG A 229 36.02 -39.33 -25.49
C ARG A 229 35.88 -38.96 -26.96
N ALA A 230 35.10 -37.95 -27.33
CA ALA A 230 34.97 -37.49 -28.72
C ALA A 230 36.30 -36.94 -29.24
N SER A 231 37.00 -36.12 -28.46
CA SER A 231 38.32 -35.60 -28.83
C SER A 231 39.36 -36.72 -28.98
N ALA A 232 39.42 -37.65 -28.01
CA ALA A 232 40.34 -38.80 -28.08
C ALA A 232 40.01 -39.77 -29.23
N LYS A 233 38.72 -39.98 -29.54
CA LYS A 233 38.28 -40.83 -30.65
C LYS A 233 38.58 -40.18 -32.00
N LEU A 234 38.43 -38.86 -32.11
CA LEU A 234 38.79 -38.10 -33.30
C LEU A 234 40.30 -38.17 -33.57
N GLY A 235 41.15 -37.96 -32.56
CA GLY A 235 42.60 -38.12 -32.70
C GLY A 235 43.03 -39.54 -33.13
N ASN A 236 42.40 -40.58 -32.58
CA ASN A 236 42.64 -41.96 -33.01
C ASN A 236 42.23 -42.22 -34.47
N VAL A 237 41.10 -41.65 -34.92
CA VAL A 237 40.64 -41.77 -36.31
C VAL A 237 41.58 -41.01 -37.25
N GLU A 238 42.03 -39.81 -36.88
CA GLU A 238 43.01 -39.05 -37.67
C GLU A 238 44.36 -39.78 -37.78
N GLN A 239 44.84 -40.39 -36.70
CA GLN A 239 46.09 -41.16 -36.72
C GLN A 239 45.96 -42.40 -37.61
N ARG A 240 44.84 -43.13 -37.52
CA ARG A 240 44.56 -44.27 -38.41
C ARG A 240 44.46 -43.83 -39.87
N LEU A 241 43.81 -42.71 -40.15
CA LEU A 241 43.73 -42.16 -41.50
C LEU A 241 45.14 -41.89 -42.04
N ARG A 242 45.99 -41.18 -41.28
CA ARG A 242 47.39 -40.91 -41.66
C ARG A 242 48.22 -42.18 -41.87
N SER A 243 48.06 -43.19 -41.01
CA SER A 243 48.79 -44.46 -41.18
C SER A 243 48.33 -45.20 -42.43
N THR A 244 47.03 -45.26 -42.70
CA THR A 244 46.48 -45.90 -43.91
C THR A 244 46.90 -45.17 -45.19
N GLU A 245 46.95 -43.84 -45.19
CA GLU A 245 47.44 -43.05 -46.32
C GLU A 245 48.94 -43.32 -46.59
N ALA A 246 49.75 -43.40 -45.54
CA ALA A 246 51.18 -43.73 -45.66
C ALA A 246 51.41 -45.13 -46.23
N GLU A 247 50.69 -46.15 -45.72
CA GLU A 247 50.74 -47.53 -46.22
C GLU A 247 50.27 -47.63 -47.68
N PHE A 248 49.23 -46.89 -48.05
CA PHE A 248 48.73 -46.83 -49.42
C PHE A 248 49.79 -46.25 -50.36
N GLU A 249 50.44 -45.15 -49.98
CA GLU A 249 51.47 -44.52 -50.80
C GLU A 249 52.74 -45.37 -50.92
N GLU A 250 53.11 -46.12 -49.88
CA GLU A 250 54.18 -47.12 -49.94
C GLU A 250 53.84 -48.26 -50.91
N THR A 251 52.64 -48.80 -50.81
CA THR A 251 52.15 -49.87 -51.70
C THR A 251 52.14 -49.39 -53.15
N ARG A 252 51.69 -48.16 -53.39
CA ARG A 252 51.72 -47.52 -54.71
C ARG A 252 53.14 -47.39 -55.26
N ARG A 253 54.11 -47.00 -54.43
CA ARG A 253 55.53 -46.95 -54.82
C ARG A 253 56.09 -48.33 -55.15
N LYS A 254 55.77 -49.35 -54.35
CA LYS A 254 56.16 -50.75 -54.61
C LYS A 254 55.61 -51.25 -55.94
N ALA A 255 54.32 -51.03 -56.21
CA ALA A 255 53.69 -51.38 -57.48
C ALA A 255 54.35 -50.67 -58.68
N LYS A 256 54.67 -49.36 -58.55
CA LYS A 256 55.37 -48.60 -59.59
C LYS A 256 56.77 -49.16 -59.88
N ARG A 257 57.53 -49.54 -58.84
CA ARG A 257 58.86 -50.18 -58.98
C ARG A 257 58.76 -51.55 -59.65
N ALA A 258 57.82 -52.38 -59.21
CA ALA A 258 57.59 -53.70 -59.80
C ALA A 258 57.23 -53.59 -61.30
N ARG A 259 56.35 -52.66 -61.66
CA ARG A 259 56.02 -52.39 -63.07
C ARG A 259 57.22 -51.94 -63.89
N ALA A 260 58.07 -51.06 -63.33
CA ALA A 260 59.29 -50.63 -64.01
C ALA A 260 60.29 -51.77 -64.21
N GLN A 261 60.46 -52.65 -63.22
CA GLN A 261 61.31 -53.83 -63.32
C GLN A 261 60.79 -54.84 -64.34
N PHE A 262 59.47 -55.09 -64.35
CA PHE A 262 58.83 -55.95 -65.34
C PHE A 262 59.05 -55.44 -66.76
N GLU A 263 58.81 -54.14 -67.01
CA GLU A 263 59.03 -53.55 -68.33
C GLU A 263 60.52 -53.58 -68.74
N ARG A 264 61.45 -53.43 -67.79
CA ARG A 264 62.89 -53.61 -68.07
C ARG A 264 63.20 -55.02 -68.55
N ILE A 265 62.73 -56.05 -67.84
CA ILE A 265 62.95 -57.45 -68.22
C ILE A 265 62.26 -57.77 -69.55
N ARG A 266 61.05 -57.27 -69.76
CA ARG A 266 60.30 -57.42 -71.02
C ARG A 266 61.10 -56.86 -72.20
N ARG A 267 61.67 -55.65 -72.06
CA ARG A 267 62.54 -55.05 -73.09
C ARG A 267 63.81 -55.87 -73.32
N LEU A 268 64.47 -56.35 -72.27
CA LEU A 268 65.66 -57.20 -72.41
C LEU A 268 65.35 -58.51 -73.14
N ARG A 269 64.24 -59.18 -72.80
CA ARG A 269 63.76 -60.39 -73.49
C ARG A 269 63.44 -60.11 -74.95
N TYR A 270 62.72 -59.02 -75.23
CA TYR A 270 62.41 -58.58 -76.58
C TYR A 270 63.67 -58.31 -77.41
N ASN A 271 64.64 -57.56 -76.85
CA ASN A 271 65.90 -57.26 -77.53
C ASN A 271 66.74 -58.52 -77.77
N ALA A 272 66.86 -59.42 -76.80
CA ALA A 272 67.60 -60.67 -76.96
C ALA A 272 66.97 -61.58 -78.03
N PHE A 273 65.63 -61.69 -78.03
CA PHE A 273 64.89 -62.40 -79.06
C PHE A 273 65.10 -61.76 -80.44
N MET A 274 64.92 -60.44 -80.57
CA MET A 274 65.09 -59.73 -81.83
C MET A 274 66.52 -59.77 -82.35
N ASN A 275 67.53 -59.71 -81.48
CA ASN A 275 68.94 -59.85 -81.89
C ASN A 275 69.19 -61.24 -82.51
N CYS A 276 68.69 -62.31 -81.90
CA CYS A 276 68.80 -63.66 -82.43
C CYS A 276 67.97 -63.83 -83.71
N PHE A 277 66.72 -63.36 -83.69
CA PHE A 277 65.81 -63.43 -84.82
C PHE A 277 66.37 -62.69 -86.04
N ASN A 278 66.85 -61.46 -85.88
CA ASN A 278 67.47 -60.69 -86.95
C ASN A 278 68.75 -61.36 -87.44
N SER A 279 69.61 -61.88 -86.55
CA SER A 279 70.79 -62.64 -86.95
C SER A 279 70.45 -63.89 -87.77
N ILE A 280 69.35 -64.57 -87.47
CA ILE A 280 68.89 -65.73 -88.25
C ILE A 280 68.28 -65.25 -89.57
N ALA A 281 67.43 -64.21 -89.53
CA ALA A 281 66.78 -63.63 -90.72
C ALA A 281 67.79 -63.13 -91.75
N ASP A 282 68.85 -62.44 -91.32
CA ASP A 282 69.87 -61.90 -92.20
C ASP A 282 70.74 -63.00 -92.85
N ASN A 283 70.92 -64.14 -92.17
CA ASN A 283 71.77 -65.23 -92.65
C ASN A 283 71.01 -66.36 -93.37
N ILE A 284 69.69 -66.51 -93.15
CA ILE A 284 68.90 -67.58 -93.78
C ILE A 284 68.85 -67.39 -95.30
N ASP A 285 68.70 -66.14 -95.76
CA ASP A 285 68.47 -65.82 -97.16
C ASP A 285 69.71 -66.10 -98.02
N PRO A 286 70.93 -65.67 -97.59
CA PRO A 286 72.18 -66.07 -98.24
C PRO A 286 72.40 -67.58 -98.24
N LEU A 287 72.14 -68.26 -97.11
CA LEU A 287 72.29 -69.72 -97.00
C LEU A 287 71.32 -70.45 -97.93
N TYR A 288 70.06 -70.06 -97.98
CA TYR A 288 69.04 -70.68 -98.82
C TYR A 288 69.31 -70.47 -100.32
N LYS A 289 69.79 -69.28 -100.71
CA LYS A 289 70.26 -69.01 -102.09
C LYS A 289 71.49 -69.85 -102.46
N SER A 290 72.42 -70.04 -101.52
CA SER A 290 73.62 -70.87 -101.75
C SER A 290 73.29 -72.36 -101.93
N LEU A 291 72.33 -72.88 -101.17
CA LEU A 291 71.88 -74.28 -101.23
C LEU A 291 71.00 -74.55 -102.47
N SER A 292 70.12 -73.62 -102.83
CA SER A 292 69.18 -73.79 -103.96
C SER A 292 69.81 -73.52 -105.33
N ARG A 293 71.04 -72.99 -105.39
CA ARG A 293 71.73 -72.55 -106.62
C ARG A 293 70.85 -71.66 -107.51
N ASN A 294 69.92 -70.92 -106.90
CA ASN A 294 68.98 -70.04 -107.57
C ASN A 294 69.01 -68.65 -106.92
N PRO A 295 69.55 -67.63 -107.61
CA PRO A 295 69.67 -66.29 -107.03
C PRO A 295 68.32 -65.61 -106.75
N GLY A 296 67.21 -66.12 -107.30
CA GLY A 296 65.86 -65.57 -107.11
C GLY A 296 65.06 -66.14 -105.92
N ALA A 297 65.60 -67.09 -105.14
CA ALA A 297 64.88 -67.65 -104.00
C ALA A 297 64.88 -66.68 -102.80
N GLN A 298 63.72 -66.42 -102.19
CA GLN A 298 63.56 -65.60 -100.97
C GLN A 298 62.88 -66.42 -99.87
N VAL A 299 63.36 -66.30 -98.64
CA VAL A 299 62.77 -66.91 -97.45
C VAL A 299 62.13 -65.81 -96.61
N SER A 300 60.84 -65.94 -96.31
CA SER A 300 60.13 -65.03 -95.40
C SER A 300 59.86 -65.71 -94.08
N PHE A 301 60.30 -65.09 -92.98
CA PHE A 301 59.99 -65.55 -91.63
C PHE A 301 58.63 -65.02 -91.19
N TYR A 302 57.67 -65.91 -90.94
CA TYR A 302 56.45 -65.60 -90.21
C TYR A 302 56.67 -65.85 -88.72
N VAL A 303 56.79 -64.77 -87.94
CA VAL A 303 56.71 -64.87 -86.48
C VAL A 303 55.24 -64.91 -86.09
N SER A 304 54.69 -66.11 -85.94
CA SER A 304 53.39 -66.30 -85.28
C SER A 304 53.56 -66.10 -83.78
N GLY A 305 53.45 -64.84 -83.35
CA GLY A 305 53.46 -64.47 -81.94
C GLY A 305 52.25 -65.03 -81.20
N LEU A 306 52.50 -66.05 -80.37
CA LEU A 306 51.59 -66.54 -79.34
C LEU A 306 51.17 -65.42 -78.39
N CYS A 307 49.85 -65.26 -78.28
CA CYS A 307 49.18 -64.45 -77.28
C CYS A 307 49.50 -65.00 -75.86
N LEU A 308 50.43 -64.35 -75.16
CA LEU A 308 50.52 -64.48 -73.70
C LEU A 308 49.43 -63.61 -73.08
N ARG A 309 48.22 -64.20 -72.95
CA ARG A 309 47.23 -63.75 -71.96
C ARG A 309 47.93 -63.70 -70.60
N HIS A 310 48.05 -62.52 -70.02
CA HIS A 310 48.14 -62.39 -68.57
C HIS A 310 46.75 -62.04 -68.07
N GLN A 311 46.09 -63.06 -67.52
CA GLN A 311 45.13 -62.87 -66.45
C GLN A 311 45.90 -62.27 -65.27
N GLN A 312 45.60 -61.02 -64.94
CA GLN A 312 45.04 -60.62 -63.64
C GLN A 312 44.50 -59.21 -63.75
#